data_AF-A0A086AIC6-F1
#
_entry.id   AF-A0A086AIC6-F1
#
_cell.length_a   1.000
_cell.length_b   1.000
_cell.length_c   1.000
_cell.angle_alpha   90.00
_cell.angle_beta   90.00
_cell.angle_gamma   90.00
#
_symmetry.space_group_name_H-M   'P 1'
#
loop_
_entity.id
_entity.type
_entity.pdbx_description
1 polymer ?
#
loop_
_entity_poly.entity_id
_entity_poly.type
_entity_poly.pdbx_seq_one_letter_code
_entity_poly.pdbx_strand_id
1 'polypeptide(L)'
;MKIKLLTLLSLPVLLASCAQDDVLDSTNMNAQAEKHTTLDKSNTSRGILDLNRYKLLKESTNHPQVLEAGQSISMEYNGSTYRFIMQTDNNLVLYRERPGLNTVIWHSNTYRSSGTPRLIVQNDGNMVIYRDGNPLWSSNTAVNYHVANPHVKLQLYSRTGAAIESGFRIKVILGGNNEERNDIIVEDFL
;
A
#
# COMPACT_ATOMS: atom_id res chain seq x y z
N MET A 1 30.59 -20.12 -53.52
CA MET A 1 29.48 -21.07 -53.33
C MET A 1 29.87 -22.04 -52.22
N LYS A 2 29.24 -21.96 -51.04
CA LYS A 2 29.50 -22.87 -49.91
C LYS A 2 28.31 -23.82 -49.76
N ILE A 3 28.62 -25.11 -49.81
CA ILE A 3 27.68 -26.24 -49.75
C ILE A 3 27.26 -26.44 -48.29
N LYS A 4 25.95 -26.46 -48.02
CA LYS A 4 25.37 -26.88 -46.73
C LYS A 4 24.84 -28.30 -46.91
N LEU A 5 25.33 -29.24 -46.09
CA LEU A 5 24.54 -30.39 -45.65
C LEU A 5 25.22 -31.03 -44.44
N LEU A 6 24.50 -31.17 -43.33
CA LEU A 6 24.44 -32.44 -42.59
C LEU A 6 23.35 -32.34 -41.50
N THR A 7 22.33 -33.16 -41.66
CA THR A 7 21.46 -33.64 -40.58
C THR A 7 21.83 -35.10 -40.31
N LEU A 8 21.83 -35.55 -39.05
CA LEU A 8 21.06 -36.72 -38.59
C LEU A 8 21.27 -37.03 -37.09
N LEU A 9 20.23 -37.66 -36.54
CA LEU A 9 19.89 -37.98 -35.15
C LEU A 9 20.87 -38.90 -34.39
N SER A 10 20.84 -38.84 -33.05
CA SER A 10 20.55 -40.03 -32.20
C SER A 10 20.24 -39.66 -30.73
N LEU A 11 19.15 -40.24 -30.20
CA LEU A 11 18.89 -40.49 -28.77
C LEU A 11 19.25 -41.96 -28.52
N PRO A 12 19.78 -42.37 -27.33
CA PRO A 12 18.87 -42.99 -26.34
C PRO A 12 19.30 -42.97 -24.84
N VAL A 13 18.27 -43.01 -23.97
CA VAL A 13 17.99 -43.91 -22.81
C VAL A 13 18.86 -43.92 -21.52
N LEU A 14 18.10 -43.85 -20.40
CA LEU A 14 18.33 -44.09 -18.95
C LEU A 14 19.45 -45.06 -18.50
N LEU A 15 19.91 -44.88 -17.24
CA LEU A 15 19.84 -45.90 -16.17
C LEU A 15 19.96 -45.26 -14.77
N ALA A 16 19.19 -45.80 -13.82
CA ALA A 16 19.20 -45.50 -12.39
C ALA A 16 20.34 -46.24 -11.67
N SER A 17 20.80 -45.73 -10.52
CA SER A 17 21.63 -46.49 -9.58
C SER A 17 21.32 -46.12 -8.13
N CYS A 18 21.50 -47.10 -7.25
CA CYS A 18 20.71 -47.41 -6.06
C CYS A 18 21.35 -46.92 -4.74
N ALA A 19 20.57 -47.11 -3.68
CA ALA A 19 20.77 -46.77 -2.27
C ALA A 19 22.00 -47.39 -1.57
N GLN A 20 22.31 -46.86 -0.39
CA GLN A 20 22.79 -47.66 0.74
C GLN A 20 22.27 -47.05 2.05
N ASP A 21 21.40 -47.79 2.72
CA ASP A 21 21.00 -47.64 4.12
C ASP A 21 22.12 -48.14 5.05
N ASP A 22 22.33 -47.48 6.19
CA ASP A 22 22.82 -48.14 7.40
C ASP A 22 22.02 -47.63 8.60
N VAL A 23 21.36 -48.57 9.27
CA VAL A 23 20.61 -48.45 10.53
C VAL A 23 21.46 -49.04 11.64
N LEU A 24 21.48 -48.40 12.82
CA LEU A 24 21.68 -48.92 14.20
C LEU A 24 21.86 -47.66 15.11
N ASP A 25 21.28 -47.45 16.29
CA ASP A 25 20.64 -48.30 17.29
C ASP A 25 19.66 -47.45 18.14
N SER A 26 18.67 -48.15 18.71
CA SER A 26 17.51 -47.74 19.48
C SER A 26 17.79 -47.10 20.84
N THR A 27 17.00 -46.08 21.24
CA THR A 27 16.02 -46.14 22.36
C THR A 27 15.44 -44.77 22.73
N ASN A 28 14.10 -44.76 22.82
CA ASN A 28 13.26 -44.04 23.78
C ASN A 28 12.76 -42.60 23.56
N MET A 29 11.42 -42.54 23.51
CA MET A 29 10.48 -41.52 24.00
C MET A 29 10.11 -40.29 23.15
N ASN A 30 8.78 -40.21 22.97
CA ASN A 30 7.93 -39.03 22.77
C ASN A 30 7.72 -38.51 21.35
N ALA A 31 6.58 -38.95 20.80
CA ALA A 31 5.75 -38.15 19.93
C ALA A 31 5.46 -36.78 20.55
N GLN A 32 5.67 -35.71 19.79
CA GLN A 32 4.82 -34.52 19.78
C GLN A 32 5.11 -33.67 18.54
N ALA A 33 4.03 -33.25 17.88
CA ALA A 33 4.03 -32.45 16.68
C ALA A 33 4.76 -31.12 16.85
N GLU A 34 5.72 -30.81 15.98
CA GLU A 34 6.31 -29.48 15.91
C GLU A 34 5.38 -28.52 15.17
N LYS A 35 4.79 -27.65 16.00
CA LYS A 35 3.98 -26.50 15.69
C LYS A 35 4.73 -25.52 14.79
N HIS A 36 4.24 -25.37 13.56
CA HIS A 36 4.56 -24.27 12.66
C HIS A 36 4.32 -22.94 13.39
N THR A 37 5.39 -22.28 13.83
CA THR A 37 5.32 -21.01 14.56
C THR A 37 5.54 -19.89 13.56
N THR A 38 4.44 -19.30 13.11
CA THR A 38 4.40 -17.99 12.46
C THR A 38 4.95 -16.96 13.45
N LEU A 39 6.03 -16.29 13.08
CA LEU A 39 6.59 -15.13 13.79
C LEU A 39 5.63 -13.95 13.65
N ASP A 40 4.58 -13.92 14.47
CA ASP A 40 3.88 -12.69 14.80
C ASP A 40 4.85 -11.80 15.59
N LYS A 41 5.37 -10.75 14.93
CA LYS A 41 6.04 -9.64 15.63
C LYS A 41 4.98 -8.86 16.42
N SER A 42 4.51 -9.43 17.52
CA SER A 42 3.86 -8.67 18.58
C SER A 42 4.95 -7.86 19.30
N ASN A 43 5.00 -6.56 19.02
CA ASN A 43 5.74 -5.62 19.86
C ASN A 43 5.07 -5.60 21.24
N THR A 44 5.54 -6.45 22.14
CA THR A 44 5.27 -6.34 23.57
C THR A 44 6.20 -5.27 24.14
N SER A 45 5.79 -4.00 24.01
CA SER A 45 6.38 -2.92 24.79
C SER A 45 5.93 -3.04 26.25
N ARG A 46 6.69 -3.79 27.04
CA ARG A 46 6.63 -3.70 28.50
C ARG A 46 7.13 -2.31 28.92
N GLY A 47 6.22 -1.46 29.40
CA GLY A 47 6.57 -0.32 30.26
C GLY A 47 6.58 1.09 29.67
N ILE A 48 5.86 1.37 28.58
CA ILE A 48 5.42 2.74 28.25
C ILE A 48 3.90 2.66 28.10
N LEU A 49 3.16 3.47 28.87
CA LEU A 49 1.72 3.58 28.69
C LEU A 49 1.47 4.11 27.28
N ASP A 50 0.97 3.26 26.39
CA ASP A 50 0.47 3.73 25.10
C ASP A 50 -0.81 4.55 25.36
N LEU A 51 -0.61 5.86 25.53
CA LEU A 51 -1.65 6.79 25.93
C LEU A 51 -2.68 7.00 24.80
N ASN A 52 -2.31 6.72 23.55
CA ASN A 52 -3.15 6.91 22.35
C ASN A 52 -3.12 5.65 21.48
N ARG A 53 -4.20 4.88 21.53
CA ARG A 53 -4.36 3.67 20.75
C ARG A 53 -5.00 3.97 19.40
N TYR A 54 -4.30 3.57 18.35
CA TYR A 54 -4.81 3.56 16.98
C TYR A 54 -5.05 2.11 16.52
N LYS A 55 -6.24 1.83 15.99
CA LYS A 55 -6.56 0.52 15.39
C LYS A 55 -7.12 0.71 14.00
N LEU A 56 -6.52 0.07 13.01
CA LEU A 56 -6.98 0.07 11.62
C LEU A 56 -8.42 -0.47 11.56
N LEU A 57 -9.29 0.29 10.92
CA LEU A 57 -10.70 -0.05 10.71
C LEU A 57 -10.98 -0.43 9.26
N LYS A 58 -10.38 0.30 8.32
CA LYS A 58 -10.65 0.13 6.89
C LYS A 58 -9.46 0.60 6.05
N GLU A 59 -9.30 -0.03 4.89
CA GLU A 59 -8.42 0.41 3.81
C GLU A 59 -9.23 0.47 2.51
N SER A 60 -8.89 1.39 1.62
CA SER A 60 -9.43 1.43 0.25
C SER A 60 -9.05 0.18 -0.54
N THR A 61 -9.94 -0.34 -1.37
CA THR A 61 -9.68 -1.54 -2.17
C THR A 61 -8.92 -1.26 -3.47
N ASN A 62 -9.08 -0.05 -4.03
CA ASN A 62 -8.37 0.38 -5.23
C ASN A 62 -7.16 1.24 -4.86
N HIS A 63 -5.99 0.90 -5.39
CA HIS A 63 -4.73 1.64 -5.16
C HIS A 63 -4.16 2.13 -6.49
N PRO A 64 -4.73 3.19 -7.09
CA PRO A 64 -4.30 3.65 -8.40
C PRO A 64 -2.94 4.37 -8.32
N GLN A 65 -2.22 4.32 -9.44
CA GLN A 65 -1.05 5.17 -9.66
C GLN A 65 -1.43 6.59 -10.10
N VAL A 66 -2.57 6.74 -10.79
CA VAL A 66 -3.02 8.01 -11.39
C VAL A 66 -4.48 8.26 -11.02
N LEU A 67 -4.81 9.52 -10.70
CA LEU A 67 -6.17 10.02 -10.69
C LEU A 67 -6.28 11.16 -11.71
N GLU A 68 -7.04 10.92 -12.77
CA GLU A 68 -7.44 11.96 -13.71
C GLU A 68 -8.49 12.89 -13.06
N ALA A 69 -8.74 14.03 -13.70
CA ALA A 69 -9.79 14.95 -13.27
C ALA A 69 -11.15 14.25 -13.06
N GLY A 70 -11.72 14.43 -11.87
CA GLY A 70 -12.97 13.80 -11.42
C GLY A 70 -12.82 12.39 -10.85
N GLN A 71 -11.66 11.74 -10.98
CA GLN A 71 -11.43 10.40 -10.44
C GLN A 71 -11.07 10.46 -8.95
N SER A 72 -11.40 9.37 -8.25
CA SER A 72 -11.19 9.28 -6.80
C SER A 72 -10.86 7.88 -6.31
N ILE A 73 -10.27 7.85 -5.11
CA ILE A 73 -10.20 6.67 -4.24
C ILE A 73 -11.24 6.88 -3.16
N SER A 74 -12.04 5.86 -2.87
CA SER A 74 -13.08 5.95 -1.86
C SER A 74 -13.15 4.70 -1.00
N MET A 75 -13.58 4.88 0.24
CA MET A 75 -13.94 3.78 1.14
C MET A 75 -15.15 4.18 1.99
N GLU A 76 -16.00 3.21 2.30
CA GLU A 76 -17.15 3.42 3.16
C GLU A 76 -16.92 2.80 4.54
N TYR A 77 -17.33 3.52 5.58
CA TYR A 77 -17.31 3.04 6.96
C TYR A 77 -18.41 3.73 7.77
N ASN A 78 -19.25 2.93 8.45
CA ASN A 78 -20.35 3.39 9.31
C ASN A 78 -21.22 4.50 8.68
N GLY A 79 -21.65 4.30 7.43
CA GLY A 79 -22.53 5.25 6.72
C GLY A 79 -21.86 6.57 6.30
N SER A 80 -20.53 6.67 6.42
CA SER A 80 -19.74 7.76 5.84
C SER A 80 -18.88 7.24 4.68
N THR A 81 -18.77 8.03 3.61
CA THR A 81 -17.84 7.79 2.51
C THR A 81 -16.63 8.71 2.69
N TYR A 82 -15.44 8.13 2.73
CA TYR A 82 -14.18 8.86 2.71
C TYR A 82 -13.66 8.87 1.29
N ARG A 83 -13.55 10.05 0.69
CA ARG A 83 -13.27 10.20 -0.74
C ARG A 83 -12.11 11.14 -0.98
N PHE A 84 -11.06 10.62 -1.59
CA PHE A 84 -9.89 11.38 -2.04
C PHE A 84 -9.97 11.58 -3.55
N ILE A 85 -10.25 12.81 -3.98
CA ILE A 85 -10.62 13.13 -5.36
C ILE A 85 -9.71 14.20 -5.95
N MET A 86 -9.20 13.94 -7.16
CA MET A 86 -8.62 14.99 -8.01
C MET A 86 -9.79 15.73 -8.66
N GLN A 87 -10.21 16.86 -8.11
CA GLN A 87 -11.36 17.60 -8.63
C GLN A 87 -11.04 18.25 -9.99
N THR A 88 -12.07 18.55 -10.77
CA THR A 88 -11.94 19.17 -12.11
C THR A 88 -11.46 20.62 -12.06
N ASP A 89 -11.49 21.25 -10.89
CA ASP A 89 -11.02 22.61 -10.62
C ASP A 89 -9.54 22.67 -10.19
N ASN A 90 -8.78 21.60 -10.42
CA ASN A 90 -7.37 21.45 -10.08
C ASN A 90 -7.08 21.31 -8.58
N ASN A 91 -8.08 21.18 -7.72
CA ASN A 91 -7.88 20.93 -6.30
C ASN A 91 -7.95 19.42 -5.98
N LEU A 92 -6.99 18.93 -5.20
CA LEU A 92 -7.03 17.56 -4.68
C LEU A 92 -7.60 17.62 -3.26
N VAL A 93 -8.69 16.90 -3.01
CA VAL A 93 -9.44 17.04 -1.75
C VAL A 93 -9.77 15.69 -1.15
N LEU A 94 -9.60 15.58 0.17
CA LEU A 94 -10.08 14.49 0.98
C LEU A 94 -11.36 14.93 1.71
N TYR A 95 -12.46 14.27 1.38
CA TYR A 95 -13.76 14.48 2.02
C TYR A 95 -14.12 13.35 2.97
N ARG A 96 -14.91 13.69 3.97
CA ARG A 96 -15.86 12.79 4.61
C ARG A 96 -17.27 13.20 4.23
N GLU A 97 -17.98 12.29 3.60
CA GLU A 97 -19.31 12.51 3.05
C GLU A 97 -20.32 11.69 3.85
N ARG A 98 -21.35 12.38 4.32
CA ARG A 98 -22.48 11.81 5.04
C ARG A 98 -23.77 12.30 4.36
N PRO A 99 -24.90 11.59 4.51
CA PRO A 99 -26.17 12.07 3.99
C PRO A 99 -26.44 13.53 4.44
N GLY A 100 -26.54 14.44 3.48
CA GLY A 100 -26.79 15.86 3.73
C GLY A 100 -25.59 16.70 4.21
N LEU A 101 -24.38 16.14 4.36
CA LEU A 101 -23.21 16.88 4.82
C LEU A 101 -21.90 16.33 4.22
N ASN A 102 -21.17 17.20 3.52
CA ASN A 102 -19.80 16.92 3.07
C ASN A 102 -18.81 17.78 3.86
N THR A 103 -17.93 17.14 4.60
CA THR A 103 -16.85 17.79 5.36
C THR A 103 -15.55 17.64 4.60
N VAL A 104 -14.87 18.75 4.31
CA VAL A 104 -13.47 18.73 3.84
C VAL A 104 -12.59 18.35 5.04
N ILE A 105 -11.84 17.25 4.92
CA ILE A 105 -10.82 16.86 5.91
C ILE A 105 -9.49 17.55 5.55
N TRP A 106 -9.12 17.53 4.28
CA TRP A 106 -7.86 18.11 3.79
C TRP A 106 -7.98 18.54 2.32
N HIS A 107 -7.21 19.53 1.89
CA HIS A 107 -7.08 19.90 0.48
C HIS A 107 -5.67 20.43 0.13
N SER A 108 -5.28 20.27 -1.14
CA SER A 108 -3.96 20.71 -1.65
C SER A 108 -3.83 22.21 -1.85
N ASN A 109 -4.94 22.95 -1.86
CA ASN A 109 -4.97 24.40 -2.11
C ASN A 109 -4.47 24.77 -3.52
N THR A 110 -4.65 23.87 -4.48
CA THR A 110 -4.20 24.03 -5.88
C THR A 110 -5.31 24.45 -6.84
N TYR A 111 -6.44 24.93 -6.31
CA TYR A 111 -7.56 25.42 -7.11
C TYR A 111 -7.10 26.38 -8.23
N ARG A 112 -7.52 26.11 -9.47
CA ARG A 112 -7.33 26.97 -10.65
C ARG A 112 -8.58 26.88 -11.51
N SER A 113 -8.99 28.02 -12.07
CA SER A 113 -10.23 28.14 -12.85
C SER A 113 -10.20 27.49 -14.24
N SER A 114 -9.07 26.90 -14.66
CA SER A 114 -8.89 26.29 -15.98
C SER A 114 -7.77 25.26 -15.97
N GLY A 115 -7.61 24.52 -17.07
CA GLY A 115 -6.59 23.47 -17.25
C GLY A 115 -7.05 22.10 -16.78
N THR A 116 -6.40 21.04 -17.27
CA THR A 116 -6.74 19.66 -16.95
C THR A 116 -5.79 19.11 -15.88
N PRO A 117 -6.29 18.82 -14.66
CA PRO A 117 -5.47 18.28 -13.60
C PRO A 117 -5.35 16.76 -13.66
N ARG A 118 -4.23 16.25 -13.15
CA ARG A 118 -4.07 14.84 -12.79
C ARG A 118 -3.11 14.70 -11.61
N LEU A 119 -3.41 13.75 -10.72
CA LEU A 119 -2.50 13.32 -9.67
C LEU A 119 -1.73 12.09 -10.17
N ILE A 120 -0.41 12.08 -10.00
CA ILE A 120 0.43 10.93 -10.36
C ILE A 120 1.31 10.54 -9.18
N VAL A 121 1.29 9.26 -8.83
CA VAL A 121 2.33 8.63 -8.01
C VAL A 121 3.43 8.11 -8.94
N GLN A 122 4.60 8.68 -8.82
CA GLN A 122 5.69 8.53 -9.78
C GLN A 122 6.65 7.40 -9.35
N ASN A 123 7.42 6.89 -10.31
CA ASN A 123 8.40 5.83 -10.07
C ASN A 123 9.63 6.30 -9.28
N ASP A 124 9.74 7.56 -8.92
CA ASP A 124 10.69 8.08 -7.94
C ASP A 124 10.10 8.11 -6.52
N GLY A 125 8.87 7.61 -6.30
CA GLY A 125 8.20 7.62 -5.01
C GLY A 125 7.57 8.97 -4.63
N ASN A 126 7.57 9.94 -5.53
CA ASN A 126 6.89 11.21 -5.33
C ASN A 126 5.41 11.12 -5.74
N MET A 127 4.56 11.95 -5.13
CA MET A 127 3.19 12.15 -5.57
C MET A 127 3.00 13.62 -5.97
N VAL A 128 2.58 13.85 -7.21
CA VAL A 128 2.58 15.18 -7.81
C VAL A 128 1.25 15.45 -8.50
N ILE A 129 0.69 16.64 -8.26
CA ILE A 129 -0.43 17.18 -9.04
C ILE A 129 0.16 17.92 -10.22
N TYR A 130 -0.23 17.55 -11.43
CA TYR A 130 0.07 18.28 -12.65
C TYR A 130 -1.18 18.95 -13.21
N ARG A 131 -1.00 20.11 -13.86
CA ARG A 131 -1.98 20.78 -14.70
C ARG A 131 -1.37 21.05 -16.06
N ASP A 132 -1.94 20.48 -17.11
CA ASP A 132 -1.44 20.62 -18.48
C ASP A 132 0.08 20.33 -18.59
N GLY A 133 0.56 19.34 -17.83
CA GLY A 133 1.98 18.97 -17.74
C GLY A 133 2.85 19.80 -16.79
N ASN A 134 2.34 20.88 -16.20
CA ASN A 134 3.07 21.70 -15.23
C ASN A 134 2.80 21.24 -13.79
N PRO A 135 3.81 21.03 -12.93
CA PRO A 135 3.59 20.63 -11.55
C PRO A 135 2.96 21.78 -10.74
N LEU A 136 1.88 21.50 -10.03
CA LEU A 136 1.20 22.45 -9.13
C LEU A 136 1.54 22.22 -7.66
N TRP A 137 1.74 20.96 -7.26
CA TRP A 137 2.05 20.56 -5.89
C TRP A 137 2.75 19.21 -5.89
N SER A 138 3.60 18.97 -4.89
CA SER A 138 4.30 17.70 -4.68
C SER A 138 4.29 17.33 -3.20
N SER A 139 4.24 16.03 -2.92
CA SER A 139 4.43 15.49 -1.57
C SER A 139 5.86 15.61 -1.05
N ASN A 140 6.83 15.95 -1.91
CA ASN A 140 8.25 16.03 -1.58
C ASN A 140 8.82 14.72 -1.02
N THR A 141 8.35 13.58 -1.56
CA THR A 141 8.75 12.23 -1.11
C THR A 141 9.63 11.49 -2.13
N ALA A 142 10.18 12.21 -3.12
CA ALA A 142 11.06 11.62 -4.12
C ALA A 142 12.28 10.96 -3.48
N VAL A 143 12.64 9.77 -3.95
CA VAL A 143 13.83 9.01 -3.57
C VAL A 143 14.79 8.87 -4.74
N ASN A 144 16.04 8.50 -4.46
CA ASN A 144 17.10 8.33 -5.47
C ASN A 144 17.13 6.92 -6.12
N TYR A 145 16.04 6.16 -6.02
CA TYR A 145 15.93 4.82 -6.60
C TYR A 145 14.54 4.59 -7.20
N HIS A 146 14.43 3.58 -8.04
CA HIS A 146 13.18 3.22 -8.70
C HIS A 146 12.19 2.58 -7.71
N VAL A 147 10.97 3.11 -7.67
CA VAL A 147 9.80 2.57 -6.99
C VAL A 147 8.93 1.85 -8.02
N ALA A 148 8.88 0.52 -7.92
CA ALA A 148 8.03 -0.34 -8.71
C ALA A 148 6.59 -0.31 -8.19
N ASN A 149 5.63 -0.36 -9.11
CA ASN A 149 4.18 -0.32 -8.83
C ASN A 149 3.79 0.79 -7.81
N PRO A 150 4.20 2.05 -8.02
CA PRO A 150 3.88 3.12 -7.10
C PRO A 150 2.37 3.37 -7.14
N HIS A 151 1.76 3.52 -5.97
CA HIS A 151 0.32 3.70 -5.83
C HIS A 151 -0.02 4.50 -4.59
N VAL A 152 -1.25 5.01 -4.54
CA VAL A 152 -1.81 5.69 -3.37
C VAL A 152 -3.00 4.91 -2.82
N LYS A 153 -3.16 4.91 -1.50
CA LYS A 153 -4.30 4.29 -0.82
C LYS A 153 -4.76 5.11 0.39
N LEU A 154 -5.97 4.81 0.86
CA LEU A 154 -6.54 5.38 2.08
C LEU A 154 -6.59 4.34 3.18
N GLN A 155 -6.28 4.76 4.41
CA GLN A 155 -6.51 3.97 5.61
C GLN A 155 -7.23 4.78 6.68
N LEU A 156 -8.23 4.17 7.31
CA LEU A 156 -8.98 4.73 8.42
C LEU A 156 -8.68 3.96 9.70
N TYR A 157 -8.40 4.69 10.76
CA TYR A 157 -8.10 4.17 12.09
C TYR A 157 -9.09 4.73 13.10
N SER A 158 -9.48 3.91 14.06
CA SER A 158 -10.02 4.42 15.33
C SER A 158 -8.89 5.07 16.10
N ARG A 159 -9.21 6.13 16.83
CA ARG A 159 -8.31 6.83 17.74
C ARG A 159 -8.98 6.87 19.10
N THR A 160 -8.32 6.33 20.11
CA THR A 160 -8.77 6.39 21.51
C THR A 160 -7.58 6.71 22.38
N GLY A 161 -7.76 7.51 23.43
CA GLY A 161 -6.67 7.74 24.37
C GLY A 161 -7.19 8.19 25.72
N ALA A 162 -6.37 8.00 26.75
CA ALA A 162 -6.76 8.30 28.13
C ALA A 162 -6.96 9.81 28.38
N ALA A 163 -6.35 10.66 27.55
CA ALA A 163 -6.37 12.12 27.69
C ALA A 163 -6.84 12.86 26.41
N ILE A 164 -7.39 12.15 25.42
CA ILE A 164 -7.89 12.73 24.16
C ILE A 164 -9.29 12.25 23.87
N GLU A 165 -10.07 13.09 23.17
CA GLU A 165 -11.38 12.68 22.68
C GLU A 165 -11.24 11.53 21.67
N SER A 166 -12.08 10.50 21.84
CA SER A 166 -12.12 9.39 20.90
C SER A 166 -12.64 9.86 19.55
N GLY A 167 -12.09 9.32 18.47
CA GLY A 167 -12.46 9.70 17.13
C GLY A 167 -11.75 8.82 16.10
N PHE A 168 -11.33 9.43 15.01
CA PHE A 168 -10.72 8.76 13.89
C PHE A 168 -9.42 9.44 13.47
N ARG A 169 -8.56 8.65 12.83
CA ARG A 169 -7.43 9.11 12.04
C ARG A 169 -7.57 8.58 10.63
N ILE A 170 -7.46 9.44 9.63
CA ILE A 170 -7.34 9.02 8.23
C ILE A 170 -5.93 9.28 7.73
N LYS A 171 -5.42 8.36 6.92
CA LYS A 171 -4.15 8.48 6.24
C LYS A 171 -4.31 8.35 4.74
N VAL A 172 -3.57 9.18 3.99
CA VAL A 172 -3.29 8.96 2.56
C VAL A 172 -1.85 8.48 2.47
N ILE A 173 -1.64 7.30 1.91
CA ILE A 173 -0.37 6.58 1.98
C ILE A 173 0.13 6.29 0.58
N LEU A 174 1.42 6.53 0.34
CA LEU A 174 2.10 6.04 -0.85
C LEU A 174 2.66 4.65 -0.59
N GLY A 175 2.34 3.73 -1.50
CA GLY A 175 2.92 2.41 -1.56
C GLY A 175 3.76 2.22 -2.82
N GLY A 176 4.55 1.15 -2.82
CA GLY A 176 5.42 0.76 -3.93
C GLY A 176 6.53 -0.17 -3.42
N ASN A 177 7.14 -0.94 -4.30
CA ASN A 177 8.09 -2.01 -3.91
C ASN A 177 7.49 -3.02 -2.91
N ASN A 178 6.17 -3.29 -2.99
CA ASN A 178 5.42 -4.16 -2.07
C ASN A 178 5.37 -3.66 -0.61
N GLU A 179 5.59 -2.37 -0.38
CA GLU A 179 5.61 -1.78 0.96
C GLU A 179 4.78 -0.48 1.02
N GLU A 180 4.35 -0.11 2.22
CA GLU A 180 3.92 1.25 2.55
C GLU A 180 5.15 2.10 2.80
N ARG A 181 5.26 3.23 2.10
CA ARG A 181 6.50 4.02 2.06
C ARG A 181 6.38 5.33 2.81
N ASN A 182 5.31 6.08 2.59
CA ASN A 182 5.13 7.41 3.19
C ASN A 182 3.67 7.69 3.51
N ASP A 183 3.42 8.23 4.70
CA ASP A 183 2.17 8.87 5.06
C ASP A 183 2.20 10.32 4.55
N ILE A 184 1.34 10.68 3.60
CA ILE A 184 1.33 12.00 2.97
C ILE A 184 0.37 12.97 3.67
N ILE A 185 -0.77 12.43 4.08
CA ILE A 185 -1.80 13.16 4.82
C ILE A 185 -2.12 12.32 6.04
N VAL A 186 -2.14 12.95 7.21
CA VAL A 186 -2.49 12.32 8.49
C VAL A 186 -3.37 13.28 9.25
N GLU A 187 -4.67 13.00 9.29
CA GLU A 187 -5.66 13.91 9.87
C GLU A 187 -6.45 13.20 10.96
N ASP A 188 -6.56 13.85 12.12
CA ASP A 188 -7.40 13.42 13.24
C ASP A 188 -8.72 14.20 13.23
N PHE A 189 -9.84 13.50 13.42
CA PHE A 189 -11.17 14.10 13.46
C PHE A 189 -12.14 13.28 14.31
N LEU A 190 -13.30 13.87 14.64
CA LEU A 190 -14.36 13.23 15.42
C LEU A 190 -15.34 12.44 14.55
#